data_AF-A0A9P8NXL7-F1
#
_entry.id   AF-A0A9P8NXL7-F1
#
_cell.length_a   1.000
_cell.length_b   1.000
_cell.length_c   1.000
_cell.angle_alpha   90.00
_cell.angle_beta   90.00
_cell.angle_gamma   90.00
#
_symmetry.space_group_name_H-M   'P 1'
#
loop_
_entity.id
_entity.type
_entity.pdbx_description
1 polymer ?
#
loop_
_entity_poly.entity_id
_entity_poly.type
_entity_poly.pdbx_seq_one_letter_code
_entity_poly.pdbx_strand_id
1 'polypeptide(L)'
;FETKLQTWIDGLIDSIDHPILDESNSDSSDDETLVDVEDLLPKTDTKKMVADGSPTYKSLTKQGYSVIGSHSGVKICRWTKSALRGRGSCYKFAFYGI
;
A
#
# COMPACT_ATOMS: atom_id res chain seq x y z
N PHE A 1 -20.27 -32.68 -28.04
CA PHE A 1 -20.98 -32.64 -26.75
C PHE A 1 -19.99 -32.42 -25.60
N GLU A 2 -18.98 -31.56 -25.76
CA GLU A 2 -17.92 -31.40 -24.74
C GLU A 2 -17.07 -30.14 -24.97
N THR A 3 -17.68 -28.95 -24.86
CA THR A 3 -16.96 -27.69 -25.14
C THR A 3 -16.93 -26.69 -23.99
N LYS A 4 -17.69 -26.90 -22.91
CA LYS A 4 -17.69 -25.97 -21.76
C LYS A 4 -16.56 -26.20 -20.77
N LEU A 5 -16.15 -27.46 -20.55
CA LEU A 5 -15.03 -27.78 -19.66
C LEU A 5 -13.69 -27.41 -20.30
N GLN A 6 -13.54 -27.68 -21.60
CA GLN A 6 -12.28 -27.39 -22.29
C GLN A 6 -11.99 -25.89 -22.35
N THR A 7 -12.98 -25.04 -22.66
CA THR A 7 -12.80 -23.59 -22.63
C THR A 7 -12.47 -23.04 -21.24
N TRP A 8 -12.91 -23.73 -20.18
CA TRP A 8 -12.63 -23.30 -18.80
C TRP A 8 -11.21 -23.70 -18.36
N ILE A 9 -10.75 -24.88 -18.79
CA ILE A 9 -9.38 -25.35 -18.57
C ILE A 9 -8.39 -24.48 -19.37
N ASP A 10 -8.70 -24.18 -20.63
CA ASP A 10 -7.82 -23.37 -21.49
C ASP A 10 -7.69 -21.93 -20.95
N GLY A 11 -8.77 -21.35 -20.38
CA GLY A 11 -8.71 -20.04 -19.72
C GLY A 11 -7.95 -20.02 -18.39
N LEU A 12 -7.88 -21.16 -17.70
CA LEU A 12 -7.11 -21.30 -16.45
C LEU A 12 -5.61 -21.38 -16.72
N ILE A 13 -5.21 -22.06 -17.80
CA ILE A 13 -3.80 -22.23 -18.19
C ILE A 13 -3.19 -20.90 -18.63
N ASP A 14 -3.94 -20.07 -19.35
CA ASP A 14 -3.50 -18.74 -19.81
C ASP A 14 -3.27 -17.74 -18.65
N SER A 15 -3.81 -18.04 -17.47
CA SER A 15 -3.56 -17.25 -16.25
C SER A 15 -2.27 -17.64 -15.52
N ILE A 16 -1.70 -18.82 -15.81
CA ILE A 16 -0.54 -19.37 -15.12
C ILE A 16 0.76 -18.98 -15.84
N ASP A 17 0.72 -18.76 -17.15
CA ASP A 17 1.92 -18.67 -17.99
C ASP A 17 2.26 -17.24 -18.45
N HIS A 18 2.04 -16.25 -17.58
CA HIS A 18 2.54 -14.90 -17.85
C HIS A 18 4.02 -14.83 -17.44
N PRO A 19 4.96 -14.74 -18.39
CA PRO A 19 6.39 -14.72 -18.06
C PRO A 19 6.71 -13.43 -17.30
N ILE A 20 7.17 -13.59 -16.05
CA ILE A 20 7.71 -12.51 -15.23
C ILE A 20 9.13 -12.25 -15.74
N LEU A 21 9.28 -11.21 -16.57
CA LEU A 21 10.56 -10.54 -16.74
C LEU A 21 10.56 -9.32 -15.79
N ASP A 22 11.19 -9.53 -14.63
CA ASP A 22 11.57 -8.51 -13.67
C ASP A 22 12.84 -7.82 -14.16
N GLU A 23 12.73 -6.56 -14.60
CA GLU A 23 13.86 -5.63 -14.55
C GLU A 23 13.80 -4.91 -13.20
N SER A 24 14.52 -5.44 -12.22
CA SER A 24 14.73 -4.82 -10.92
C SER A 24 15.76 -3.69 -11.02
N ASN A 25 15.28 -2.45 -11.01
CA ASN A 25 16.12 -1.26 -10.75
C ASN A 25 16.20 -1.04 -9.23
N SER A 26 17.22 -1.60 -8.59
CA SER A 26 17.53 -1.39 -7.17
C SER A 26 18.46 -0.17 -7.01
N ASP A 27 17.93 0.93 -6.49
CA ASP A 27 18.75 2.05 -5.99
C ASP A 27 19.07 1.78 -4.52
N SER A 28 20.35 1.53 -4.22
CA SER A 28 20.88 1.24 -2.91
C SER A 28 21.19 2.53 -2.16
N SER A 29 20.69 2.68 -0.94
CA SER A 29 21.18 3.68 0.01
C SER A 29 21.29 3.02 1.37
N ASP A 30 22.51 2.99 1.88
CA ASP A 30 22.97 2.16 2.99
C ASP A 30 22.45 2.69 4.34
N ASP A 31 21.65 1.89 5.05
CA ASP A 31 21.39 2.02 6.50
C ASP A 31 21.22 0.60 7.05
N GLU A 32 22.05 0.25 8.04
CA GLU A 32 22.22 -1.09 8.63
C GLU A 32 20.89 -1.83 8.85
N THR A 33 20.55 -2.75 7.93
CA THR A 33 19.24 -3.39 7.92
C THR A 33 19.17 -4.50 8.95
N LEU A 34 18.47 -4.27 10.06
CA LEU A 34 17.78 -5.35 10.77
C LEU A 34 16.75 -5.93 9.79
N VAL A 35 17.17 -6.97 9.06
CA VAL A 35 16.31 -7.68 8.12
C VAL A 35 15.19 -8.37 8.91
N ASP A 36 13.96 -7.91 8.69
CA ASP A 36 12.77 -8.55 9.26
C ASP A 36 12.67 -9.96 8.68
N VAL A 37 12.61 -10.97 9.56
CA VAL A 37 12.52 -12.39 9.16
C VAL A 37 11.27 -12.64 8.32
N GLU A 38 10.24 -11.79 8.46
CA GLU A 38 9.00 -11.86 7.68
C GLU A 38 9.18 -11.44 6.21
N ASP A 39 10.25 -10.72 5.86
CA ASP A 39 10.50 -10.24 4.49
C ASP A 39 11.16 -11.30 3.57
N LEU A 40 11.55 -12.45 4.12
CA LEU A 40 12.05 -13.60 3.37
C LEU A 40 10.93 -14.50 2.83
N LEU A 41 9.68 -14.23 3.18
CA LEU A 41 8.52 -14.95 2.64
C LEU A 41 8.12 -14.35 1.28
N PRO A 42 7.73 -15.18 0.31
CA PRO A 42 7.20 -14.68 -0.95
C PRO A 42 5.95 -13.84 -0.66
N LYS A 43 6.08 -12.52 -0.82
CA LYS A 43 4.96 -11.58 -0.74
C LYS A 43 4.03 -11.97 -1.88
N THR A 44 2.86 -12.50 -1.55
CA THR A 44 1.83 -12.73 -2.56
C THR A 44 1.51 -11.36 -3.17
N ASP A 45 1.68 -11.24 -4.49
CA ASP A 45 1.41 -10.01 -5.24
C ASP A 45 -0.08 -9.70 -5.19
N THR A 46 -0.52 -9.15 -4.06
CA THR A 46 -1.88 -8.73 -3.84
C THR A 46 -2.09 -7.42 -4.58
N LYS A 47 -3.06 -7.42 -5.50
CA LYS A 47 -3.42 -6.24 -6.28
C LYS A 47 -3.69 -5.05 -5.35
N LYS A 48 -2.88 -3.99 -5.45
CA LYS A 48 -3.09 -2.75 -4.69
C LYS A 48 -4.46 -2.15 -5.04
N MET A 49 -5.31 -1.91 -4.04
CA MET A 49 -6.63 -1.29 -4.25
C MET A 49 -6.50 0.18 -4.62
N VAL A 50 -5.51 0.87 -4.06
CA VAL A 50 -5.10 2.22 -4.43
C VAL A 50 -3.75 2.13 -5.12
N ALA A 51 -3.75 2.05 -6.45
CA ALA A 51 -2.53 2.02 -7.24
C ALA A 51 -1.84 3.39 -7.25
N ASP A 52 -0.50 3.41 -7.23
CA ASP A 52 0.32 4.62 -7.11
C ASP A 52 0.12 5.60 -8.29
N GLY A 53 -0.22 5.08 -9.49
CA GLY A 53 -0.52 5.91 -10.66
C GLY A 53 -1.95 6.46 -10.72
N SER A 54 -2.85 6.01 -9.83
CA SER A 54 -4.29 6.31 -9.91
C SER A 54 -4.61 7.79 -9.60
N PRO A 55 -5.71 8.33 -10.15
CA PRO A 55 -6.17 9.69 -9.79
C PRO A 55 -6.47 9.81 -8.29
N THR A 56 -6.94 8.74 -7.65
CA THR A 56 -7.20 8.68 -6.21
C THR A 56 -5.92 8.84 -5.40
N TYR A 57 -4.85 8.10 -5.73
CA TYR A 57 -3.55 8.20 -5.06
C TYR A 57 -2.98 9.62 -5.14
N LYS A 58 -3.04 10.23 -6.33
CA LYS A 58 -2.58 11.61 -6.56
C LYS A 58 -3.37 12.61 -5.71
N SER A 59 -4.70 12.46 -5.63
CA SER A 59 -5.56 13.32 -4.81
C SER A 59 -5.25 13.20 -3.32
N LEU A 60 -5.10 11.97 -2.81
CA LEU A 60 -4.79 11.70 -1.40
C LEU A 60 -3.42 12.28 -1.01
N THR A 61 -2.41 12.04 -1.83
CA THR A 61 -1.04 12.53 -1.58
C THR A 61 -1.00 14.05 -1.58
N LYS A 62 -1.69 14.71 -2.52
CA LYS A 62 -1.82 16.19 -2.55
C LYS A 62 -2.49 16.75 -1.28
N GLN A 63 -3.41 16.00 -0.67
CA GLN A 63 -4.06 16.38 0.59
C GLN A 63 -3.20 16.09 1.84
N GLY A 64 -1.99 15.56 1.65
CA GLY A 64 -1.03 15.23 2.72
C GLY A 64 -1.33 13.92 3.44
N TYR A 65 -1.95 12.96 2.76
CA TYR A 65 -2.03 11.58 3.22
C TYR A 65 -0.81 10.79 2.72
N SER A 66 -0.35 9.85 3.53
CA SER A 66 0.61 8.82 3.13
C SER A 66 -0.16 7.51 2.93
N VAL A 67 -0.11 6.94 1.73
CA VAL A 67 -0.75 5.65 1.41
C VAL A 67 0.19 4.53 1.84
N ILE A 68 -0.33 3.57 2.62
CA ILE A 68 0.44 2.45 3.18
C ILE A 68 -0.24 1.14 2.76
N GLY A 69 0.54 0.22 2.20
CA GLY A 69 0.02 -1.03 1.67
C GLY A 69 -0.95 -0.83 0.50
N SER A 70 -1.99 -1.65 0.44
CA SER A 70 -2.92 -1.67 -0.70
C SER A 70 -4.11 -0.72 -0.57
N HIS A 71 -4.52 -0.35 0.64
CA HIS A 71 -5.80 0.35 0.88
C HIS A 71 -5.83 1.24 2.14
N SER A 72 -4.73 1.33 2.89
CA SER A 72 -4.68 2.15 4.10
C SER A 72 -4.02 3.50 3.84
N GLY A 73 -4.38 4.50 4.62
CA GLY A 73 -3.80 5.83 4.52
C GLY A 73 -3.76 6.53 5.88
N VAL A 74 -2.67 7.24 6.15
CA VAL A 74 -2.45 7.96 7.41
C VAL A 74 -2.19 9.43 7.13
N LYS A 75 -2.68 10.29 8.03
CA LYS A 75 -2.45 11.74 8.00
C LYS A 75 -2.42 12.29 9.41
N ILE A 76 -1.51 13.23 9.67
CA ILE A 76 -1.52 13.97 10.94
C ILE A 76 -2.82 14.75 11.10
N CYS A 77 -3.51 14.51 12.22
CA CYS A 77 -4.77 15.20 12.47
C CYS A 77 -4.53 16.72 12.62
N ARG A 78 -5.54 17.52 12.27
CA ARG A 78 -5.45 18.99 12.28
C ARG A 78 -5.01 19.53 13.64
N TRP A 79 -5.58 19.03 14.72
CA TRP A 79 -5.32 19.52 16.08
C TRP A 79 -3.99 19.04 16.63
N THR A 80 -3.57 17.80 16.37
CA THR A 80 -2.23 17.33 16.70
C THR A 80 -1.18 18.19 16.01
N LYS A 81 -1.38 18.55 14.74
CA LYS A 81 -0.51 19.48 14.02
C LYS A 81 -0.43 20.85 14.71
N SER A 82 -1.54 21.38 15.22
CA SER A 82 -1.57 22.64 15.99
C SER A 82 -0.87 22.51 17.34
N ALA A 83 -1.08 21.39 18.05
CA ALA A 83 -0.49 21.10 19.36
C ALA A 83 1.04 21.01 19.27
N LEU A 84 1.57 20.33 18.24
CA LEU A 84 3.01 20.29 17.95
C LEU A 84 3.63 21.68 17.69
N ARG A 85 2.81 22.67 17.31
CA ARG A 85 3.22 24.07 17.11
C ARG A 85 2.87 24.97 18.31
N GLY A 86 2.48 24.40 19.46
CA GLY A 86 2.15 25.14 20.67
C GLY A 86 0.83 25.93 20.63
N ARG A 87 -0.08 25.63 19.69
CA ARG A 87 -1.34 26.38 19.49
C ARG A 87 -2.58 25.72 20.11
N GLY A 88 -2.39 24.77 21.04
CA GLY A 88 -3.47 24.08 21.77
C GLY A 88 -3.86 22.72 21.20
N SER A 89 -4.58 21.94 22.03
CA SER A 89 -5.02 20.56 21.79
C SER A 89 -6.50 20.48 21.35
N CYS A 90 -6.96 19.31 20.89
CA CYS A 90 -8.37 19.10 20.55
C CYS A 90 -9.25 18.88 21.79
N TYR A 91 -10.58 18.81 21.57
CA TYR A 91 -11.55 18.47 22.61
C TYR A 91 -11.27 17.10 23.26
N LYS A 92 -10.74 16.15 22.48
CA LYS A 92 -10.49 14.79 22.93
C LYS A 92 -9.40 14.75 24.00
N PHE A 93 -8.38 15.59 23.86
CA PHE A 93 -7.38 15.79 24.91
C PHE A 93 -7.98 16.46 26.14
N ALA A 94 -8.83 17.48 25.96
CA ALA A 94 -9.41 18.21 27.08
C ALA A 94 -10.34 17.34 27.95
N PHE A 95 -11.10 16.44 27.33
CA PHE A 95 -12.09 15.62 28.04
C PHE A 95 -11.54 14.25 28.48
N TYR A 96 -10.62 13.68 27.69
CA TYR A 96 -10.17 12.30 27.87
C TYR A 96 -8.66 12.17 28.05
N GLY A 97 -7.89 13.25 27.98
CA GLY A 97 -6.43 13.20 28.13
C GLY A 97 -5.68 12.50 27.00
N ILE A 98 -6.32 12.29 25.84
CA ILE A 98 -5.75 11.62 24.65
C ILE A 98 -5.80 12.48 23.39
#